data_AF-A0A2V7RZ07-F1
#
_entry.id   AF-A0A2V7RZ07-F1
#
_cell.length_a   1.000
_cell.length_b   1.000
_cell.length_c   1.000
_cell.angle_alpha   90.00
_cell.angle_beta   90.00
_cell.angle_gamma   90.00
#
_symmetry.space_group_name_H-M   'P 1'
#
loop_
_entity.id
_entity.type
_entity.pdbx_description
1 polymer ?
#
loop_
_entity_poly.entity_id
_entity_poly.type
_entity_poly.pdbx_seq_one_letter_code
_entity_poly.pdbx_strand_id
1 'polypeptide(L)'
;AQSGGRWWRAFAGGFASSILAHEGAHVVASYVVGGRPSFGLNEGRPTIYSGIDAKLEPGKQFVFSSAGLTVQSLIDESILDAPHAPAPAGAFERGVLTGGIATSLFYVTIGRTGSVSDVDYMARTSTLSRTTISAIFGGVALIHIWRITHDNRYAEFFARPNPLGGMRVGVTLDP
;
A
#
# COMPACT_ATOMS: atom_id res chain seq x y z
N ALA A 1 20.92 23.94 5.37
CA ALA A 1 21.45 22.57 5.26
C ALA A 1 20.75 21.48 6.11
N GLN A 2 19.54 21.67 6.70
CA GLN A 2 18.90 20.65 7.57
C GLN A 2 17.49 20.17 7.12
N SER A 3 16.97 20.61 5.97
CA SER A 3 15.59 20.33 5.55
C SER A 3 15.38 18.97 4.90
N GLY A 4 16.34 18.47 4.10
CA GLY A 4 16.17 17.24 3.33
C GLY A 4 16.13 15.95 4.17
N GLY A 5 16.97 15.86 5.21
CA GLY A 5 17.02 14.68 6.08
C GLY A 5 15.73 14.47 6.89
N ARG A 6 15.10 15.56 7.35
CA ARG A 6 13.81 15.50 8.06
C ARG A 6 12.68 15.08 7.13
N TRP A 7 12.66 15.60 5.91
CA TRP A 7 11.66 15.22 4.90
C TRP A 7 11.74 13.72 4.58
N TRP A 8 12.94 13.21 4.28
CA TRP A 8 13.13 11.79 3.95
C TRP A 8 12.81 10.86 5.10
N ARG A 9 13.13 11.24 6.34
CA ARG A 9 12.72 10.47 7.52
C ARG A 9 11.20 10.41 7.65
N ALA A 10 10.50 11.53 7.44
CA ALA A 10 9.04 11.55 7.46
C ALA A 10 8.44 10.73 6.32
N PHE A 11 8.97 10.85 5.10
CA PHE A 11 8.54 10.05 3.95
C PHE A 11 8.77 8.55 4.17
N ALA A 12 9.98 8.15 4.55
CA ALA A 12 10.31 6.76 4.84
C ALA A 12 9.47 6.22 6.00
N GLY A 13 9.20 7.05 7.02
CA GLY A 13 8.29 6.72 8.11
C GLY A 13 6.86 6.47 7.62
N GLY A 14 6.34 7.29 6.71
CA GLY A 14 5.04 7.11 6.09
C GLY A 14 4.97 5.82 5.26
N PHE A 15 5.99 5.59 4.43
CA PHE A 15 6.10 4.38 3.62
C PHE A 15 6.12 3.11 4.48
N ALA A 16 6.96 3.09 5.52
CA ALA A 16 7.02 1.98 6.47
C ALA A 16 5.68 1.82 7.22
N SER A 17 5.01 2.91 7.58
CA SER A 17 3.71 2.87 8.24
C SER A 17 2.63 2.26 7.34
N SER A 18 2.67 2.52 6.03
CA SER A 18 1.75 1.87 5.06
C SER A 18 1.95 0.35 5.01
N ILE A 19 3.19 -0.12 5.02
CA ILE A 19 3.50 -1.56 5.07
C ILE A 19 3.05 -2.17 6.41
N LEU A 20 3.32 -1.49 7.52
CA LEU A 20 2.87 -1.96 8.84
C LEU A 20 1.34 -2.02 8.94
N ALA A 21 0.63 -1.06 8.33
CA ALA A 21 -0.83 -1.08 8.26
C ALA A 21 -1.34 -2.27 7.44
N HIS A 22 -0.68 -2.61 6.33
CA HIS A 22 -0.99 -3.78 5.52
C HIS A 22 -0.86 -5.08 6.33
N GLU A 23 0.29 -5.30 6.95
CA GLU A 23 0.55 -6.50 7.76
C GLU A 23 -0.37 -6.55 9.00
N GLY A 24 -0.58 -5.41 9.65
CA GLY A 24 -1.50 -5.27 10.78
C GLY A 24 -2.95 -5.61 10.41
N ALA A 25 -3.38 -5.28 9.20
CA ALA A 25 -4.70 -5.62 8.70
C ALA A 25 -4.90 -7.15 8.61
N HIS A 26 -3.90 -7.91 8.19
CA HIS A 26 -3.96 -9.37 8.18
C HIS A 26 -4.12 -9.94 9.59
N VAL A 27 -3.38 -9.40 10.58
CA VAL A 27 -3.50 -9.81 11.98
C VAL A 27 -4.91 -9.55 12.50
N VAL A 28 -5.43 -8.33 12.31
CA VAL A 28 -6.78 -7.95 12.75
C VAL A 28 -7.84 -8.80 12.05
N ALA A 29 -7.74 -8.96 10.72
CA ALA A 29 -8.68 -9.76 9.95
C ALA A 29 -8.69 -11.22 10.39
N SER A 30 -7.51 -11.81 10.68
CA SER A 30 -7.41 -13.15 11.25
C SER A 30 -8.21 -13.27 12.54
N TYR A 31 -8.05 -12.33 13.49
CA TYR A 31 -8.86 -12.35 14.72
C TYR A 31 -10.36 -12.18 14.47
N VAL A 32 -10.75 -11.25 13.57
CA VAL A 32 -12.16 -10.98 13.25
C VAL A 32 -12.86 -12.23 12.69
N VAL A 33 -12.18 -13.02 11.85
CA VAL A 33 -12.75 -14.24 11.27
C VAL A 33 -12.55 -15.48 12.15
N GLY A 34 -12.06 -15.32 13.39
CA GLY A 34 -11.86 -16.41 14.34
C GLY A 34 -10.60 -17.25 14.10
N GLY A 35 -9.66 -16.75 13.31
CA GLY A 35 -8.34 -17.31 13.12
C GLY A 35 -7.42 -17.11 14.33
N ARG A 36 -6.19 -17.64 14.21
CA ARG A 36 -5.14 -17.52 15.22
C ARG A 36 -3.85 -17.13 14.50
N PRO A 37 -3.56 -15.82 14.38
CA PRO A 37 -2.46 -15.40 13.55
C PRO A 37 -1.12 -15.85 14.16
N SER A 38 -0.21 -16.29 13.31
CA SER A 38 1.15 -16.62 13.71
C SER A 38 2.16 -16.04 12.73
N PHE A 39 3.38 -15.82 13.21
CA PHE A 39 4.49 -15.30 12.42
C PHE A 39 5.46 -16.43 12.12
N GLY A 40 5.95 -16.47 10.89
CA GLY A 40 6.99 -17.42 10.50
C GLY A 40 7.71 -16.98 9.25
N LEU A 41 8.43 -17.93 8.66
CA LEU A 41 9.14 -17.73 7.41
C LEU A 41 8.62 -18.69 6.36
N ASN A 42 8.21 -18.18 5.21
CA ASN A 42 7.96 -18.98 4.02
C ASN A 42 9.05 -18.71 2.98
N GLU A 43 9.82 -19.72 2.58
CA GLU A 43 10.96 -19.57 1.66
C GLU A 43 11.94 -18.44 2.08
N GLY A 44 12.14 -18.29 3.39
CA GLY A 44 13.00 -17.24 3.97
C GLY A 44 12.37 -15.85 4.07
N ARG A 45 11.09 -15.69 3.68
CA ARG A 45 10.34 -14.42 3.75
C ARG A 45 9.49 -14.36 5.02
N PRO A 46 9.52 -13.27 5.79
CA PRO A 46 8.55 -13.02 6.85
C PRO A 46 7.12 -13.19 6.33
N THR A 47 6.31 -13.96 7.05
CA THR A 47 4.93 -14.29 6.65
C THR A 47 4.03 -14.29 7.87
N ILE A 48 2.86 -13.69 7.72
CA ILE A 48 1.75 -13.81 8.67
C ILE A 48 0.83 -14.94 8.18
N TYR A 49 0.64 -15.94 9.01
CA TYR A 49 -0.29 -17.03 8.75
C TYR A 49 -1.60 -16.76 9.49
N SER A 50 -2.73 -16.95 8.80
CA SER A 50 -4.06 -16.69 9.35
C SER A 50 -4.49 -17.68 10.43
N GLY A 51 -3.93 -18.90 10.43
CA GLY A 51 -4.42 -20.02 11.23
C GLY A 51 -5.75 -20.61 10.74
N ILE A 52 -6.19 -20.26 9.54
CA ILE A 52 -7.45 -20.71 8.93
C ILE A 52 -7.16 -21.82 7.91
N ASP A 53 -7.97 -22.88 7.91
CA ASP A 53 -7.94 -23.87 6.83
C ASP A 53 -8.67 -23.33 5.60
N ALA A 54 -7.92 -22.96 4.57
CA ALA A 54 -8.44 -22.40 3.33
C ALA A 54 -9.38 -23.34 2.55
N LYS A 55 -9.33 -24.66 2.78
CA LYS A 55 -10.21 -25.64 2.11
C LYS A 55 -11.56 -25.74 2.81
N LEU A 56 -11.55 -25.68 4.14
CA LEU A 56 -12.77 -25.78 4.94
C LEU A 56 -13.49 -24.43 5.03
N GLU A 57 -12.74 -23.33 5.06
CA GLU A 57 -13.23 -21.97 5.33
C GLU A 57 -12.70 -20.95 4.30
N PRO A 58 -12.95 -21.16 2.99
CA PRO A 58 -12.38 -20.33 1.93
C PRO A 58 -12.79 -18.85 2.07
N GLY A 59 -14.01 -18.56 2.52
CA GLY A 59 -14.47 -17.18 2.73
C GLY A 59 -13.66 -16.45 3.81
N LYS A 60 -13.33 -17.11 4.91
CA LYS A 60 -12.52 -16.53 6.00
C LYS A 60 -11.09 -16.27 5.53
N GLN A 61 -10.52 -17.22 4.79
CA GLN A 61 -9.20 -17.04 4.21
C GLN A 61 -9.18 -15.93 3.15
N PHE A 62 -10.26 -15.77 2.37
CA PHE A 62 -10.38 -14.67 1.42
C PHE A 62 -10.35 -13.31 2.13
N VAL A 63 -11.12 -13.14 3.21
CA VAL A 63 -11.12 -11.92 4.03
C VAL A 63 -9.75 -11.64 4.62
N PHE A 64 -9.07 -12.66 5.15
CA PHE A 64 -7.70 -12.50 5.61
C PHE A 64 -6.77 -12.04 4.48
N SER A 65 -6.84 -12.67 3.31
CA SER A 65 -5.92 -12.41 2.19
C SER A 65 -6.17 -11.07 1.52
N SER A 66 -7.40 -10.55 1.54
CA SER A 66 -7.72 -9.24 0.97
C SER A 66 -7.46 -8.08 1.93
N ALA A 67 -7.26 -8.34 3.22
CA ALA A 67 -7.23 -7.33 4.28
C ALA A 67 -6.15 -6.26 4.07
N GLY A 68 -4.91 -6.67 3.80
CA GLY A 68 -3.77 -5.76 3.62
C GLY A 68 -4.00 -4.74 2.51
N LEU A 69 -4.33 -5.23 1.30
CA LEU A 69 -4.60 -4.37 0.14
C LEU A 69 -5.85 -3.50 0.34
N THR A 70 -6.88 -4.02 1.02
CA THR A 70 -8.10 -3.27 1.32
C THR A 70 -7.82 -2.10 2.28
N VAL A 71 -7.10 -2.35 3.37
CA VAL A 71 -6.75 -1.31 4.34
C VAL A 71 -5.84 -0.26 3.73
N GLN A 72 -4.86 -0.65 2.92
CA GLN A 72 -4.03 0.32 2.19
C GLN A 72 -4.86 1.19 1.25
N SER A 73 -5.77 0.58 0.47
CA SER A 73 -6.67 1.33 -0.41
C SER A 73 -7.55 2.32 0.36
N LEU A 74 -8.05 1.93 1.54
CA LEU A 74 -8.86 2.80 2.40
C LEU A 74 -8.06 3.94 3.01
N ILE A 75 -6.83 3.68 3.46
CA ILE A 75 -5.94 4.72 3.98
C ILE A 75 -5.59 5.71 2.86
N ASP A 76 -5.21 5.22 1.68
CA ASP A 76 -4.88 6.04 0.53
C ASP A 76 -6.07 6.92 0.12
N GLU A 77 -7.27 6.33 0.05
CA GLU A 77 -8.51 7.07 -0.22
C GLU A 77 -8.77 8.14 0.85
N SER A 78 -8.63 7.79 2.13
CA SER A 78 -8.86 8.75 3.23
C SER A 78 -7.90 9.93 3.19
N ILE A 79 -6.63 9.69 2.79
CA ILE A 79 -5.65 10.75 2.60
C ILE A 79 -6.07 11.60 1.40
N LEU A 80 -6.38 11.00 0.24
CA LEU A 80 -6.75 11.74 -0.96
C LEU A 80 -8.05 12.56 -0.80
N ASP A 81 -8.99 12.08 0.02
CA ASP A 81 -10.25 12.76 0.34
C ASP A 81 -10.14 13.77 1.47
N ALA A 82 -9.12 13.67 2.34
CA ALA A 82 -8.98 14.58 3.46
C ALA A 82 -8.91 16.04 2.99
N PRO A 83 -9.65 16.96 3.64
CA PRO A 83 -9.51 18.38 3.37
C PRO A 83 -8.14 18.81 3.89
N HIS A 84 -7.17 18.87 2.98
CA HIS A 84 -5.93 19.56 3.25
C HIS A 84 -6.31 21.05 3.30
N ALA A 85 -6.30 21.64 4.50
CA ALA A 85 -6.23 23.09 4.67
C ALA A 85 -5.09 23.63 3.75
N PRO A 86 -4.97 24.93 3.43
CA PRO A 86 -4.26 25.42 2.21
C PRO A 86 -2.78 25.01 2.02
N ALA A 87 -2.19 24.25 2.95
CA ALA A 87 -0.94 23.54 2.82
C ALA A 87 -1.05 22.25 1.96
N PRO A 88 -0.06 22.00 1.07
CA PRO A 88 0.08 20.73 0.37
C PRO A 88 0.27 19.54 1.32
N ALA A 89 -0.05 18.33 0.85
CA ALA A 89 0.17 17.09 1.59
C ALA A 89 1.63 16.94 2.04
N GLY A 90 1.82 16.54 3.29
CA GLY A 90 3.12 16.44 3.95
C GLY A 90 3.95 15.25 3.46
N ALA A 91 5.25 15.26 3.78
CA ALA A 91 6.18 14.19 3.42
C ALA A 91 5.72 12.79 3.89
N PHE A 92 5.15 12.72 5.10
CA PHE A 92 4.66 11.47 5.67
C PHE A 92 3.47 10.90 4.88
N GLU A 93 2.44 11.71 4.62
CA GLU A 93 1.27 11.29 3.83
C GLU A 93 1.66 10.82 2.43
N ARG A 94 2.61 11.52 1.79
CA ARG A 94 3.17 11.09 0.50
C ARG A 94 3.90 9.76 0.60
N GLY A 95 4.60 9.52 1.70
CA GLY A 95 5.21 8.23 2.01
C GLY A 95 4.16 7.12 2.15
N VAL A 96 3.07 7.39 2.88
CA VAL A 96 1.96 6.43 3.06
C VAL A 96 1.34 6.07 1.71
N LEU A 97 0.95 7.08 0.92
CA LEU A 97 0.40 6.91 -0.42
C LEU A 97 1.35 6.14 -1.35
N THR A 98 2.64 6.48 -1.33
CA THR A 98 3.64 5.77 -2.14
C THR A 98 3.74 4.31 -1.72
N GLY A 99 3.69 4.02 -0.42
CA GLY A 99 3.70 2.66 0.11
C GLY A 99 2.49 1.84 -0.34
N GLY A 100 1.28 2.38 -0.22
CA GLY A 100 0.03 1.69 -0.57
C GLY A 100 -0.04 1.39 -2.07
N ILE A 101 0.27 2.39 -2.90
CA ILE A 101 0.34 2.25 -4.36
C ILE A 101 1.43 1.25 -4.76
N ALA A 102 2.64 1.35 -4.20
CA ALA A 102 3.74 0.46 -4.53
C ALA A 102 3.44 -1.00 -4.15
N THR A 103 2.87 -1.25 -2.97
CA THR A 103 2.43 -2.59 -2.55
C THR A 103 1.37 -3.14 -3.49
N SER A 104 0.36 -2.33 -3.86
CA SER A 104 -0.69 -2.73 -4.79
C SER A 104 -0.11 -3.09 -6.16
N LEU A 105 0.77 -2.26 -6.72
CA LEU A 105 1.44 -2.52 -7.99
C LEU A 105 2.35 -3.75 -7.91
N PHE A 106 3.08 -3.95 -6.81
CA PHE A 106 3.89 -5.14 -6.58
C PHE A 106 3.03 -6.40 -6.65
N TYR A 107 1.93 -6.47 -5.88
CA TYR A 107 1.06 -7.64 -5.86
C TYR A 107 0.33 -7.89 -7.19
N VAL A 108 0.06 -6.86 -7.97
CA VAL A 108 -0.60 -6.95 -9.29
C VAL A 108 0.36 -7.39 -10.40
N THR A 109 1.65 -7.09 -10.27
CA THR A 109 2.66 -7.35 -11.30
C THR A 109 3.55 -8.55 -10.95
N ILE A 110 4.41 -8.40 -9.95
CA ILE A 110 5.48 -9.35 -9.59
C ILE A 110 5.01 -10.35 -8.53
N GLY A 111 4.32 -9.86 -7.50
CA GLY A 111 3.81 -10.63 -6.38
C GLY A 111 2.62 -11.52 -6.72
N ARG A 112 2.04 -11.42 -7.92
CA ARG A 112 0.79 -12.06 -8.32
C ARG A 112 0.80 -13.60 -8.27
N THR A 113 1.98 -14.22 -8.34
CA THR A 113 2.15 -15.68 -8.38
C THR A 113 3.02 -16.23 -7.25
N GLY A 114 3.37 -15.40 -6.26
CA GLY A 114 4.18 -15.84 -5.12
C GLY A 114 3.46 -16.89 -4.26
N SER A 115 4.22 -17.80 -3.65
CA SER A 115 3.71 -18.88 -2.78
C SER A 115 2.98 -18.40 -1.52
N VAL A 116 3.15 -17.12 -1.16
CA VAL A 116 2.52 -16.40 -0.05
C VAL A 116 1.76 -15.15 -0.53
N SER A 117 1.40 -15.12 -1.81
CA SER A 117 0.71 -13.97 -2.39
C SER A 117 -0.74 -13.88 -1.94
N ASP A 118 -1.12 -12.73 -1.38
CA ASP A 118 -2.52 -12.36 -1.13
C ASP A 118 -3.42 -12.58 -2.34
N VAL A 119 -2.94 -12.20 -3.54
CA VAL A 119 -3.67 -12.36 -4.80
C VAL A 119 -3.86 -13.83 -5.17
N ASP A 120 -2.86 -14.66 -4.91
CA ASP A 120 -2.95 -16.08 -5.17
C ASP A 120 -3.93 -16.77 -4.21
N TYR A 121 -3.86 -16.46 -2.90
CA TYR A 121 -4.79 -17.00 -1.92
C TYR A 121 -6.23 -16.53 -2.18
N MET A 122 -6.45 -15.24 -2.49
CA MET A 122 -7.77 -14.73 -2.88
C MET A 122 -8.33 -15.48 -4.10
N ALA A 123 -7.49 -15.79 -5.10
CA ALA A 123 -7.93 -16.52 -6.29
C ALA A 123 -8.24 -18.00 -6.01
N ARG A 124 -7.54 -18.63 -5.06
CA ARG A 124 -7.80 -20.02 -4.65
C ARG A 124 -9.03 -20.16 -3.78
N THR A 125 -9.42 -19.11 -3.06
CA THR A 125 -10.51 -19.14 -2.07
C THR A 125 -11.75 -18.38 -2.51
N SER A 126 -11.83 -17.98 -3.78
CA SER A 126 -13.00 -17.34 -4.37
C SER A 126 -13.22 -17.81 -5.81
N THR A 127 -14.29 -17.33 -6.44
CA THR A 127 -14.55 -17.53 -7.89
C THR A 127 -13.77 -16.55 -8.77
N LEU A 128 -13.01 -15.61 -8.18
CA LEU A 128 -12.31 -14.58 -8.91
C LEU A 128 -10.97 -15.10 -9.43
N SER A 129 -10.67 -14.80 -10.70
CA SER A 129 -9.36 -15.08 -11.26
C SER A 129 -8.30 -14.13 -10.66
N ARG A 130 -7.03 -14.55 -10.66
CA ARG A 130 -5.91 -13.65 -10.32
C ARG A 130 -5.93 -12.37 -11.18
N THR A 131 -6.39 -12.45 -12.43
CA THR A 131 -6.51 -11.27 -13.32
C THR A 131 -7.57 -10.32 -12.80
N THR A 132 -8.72 -10.85 -12.39
CA THR A 132 -9.82 -10.04 -11.85
C THR A 132 -9.41 -9.36 -10.56
N ILE A 133 -8.80 -10.09 -9.62
CA ILE A 133 -8.29 -9.52 -8.36
C ILE A 133 -7.22 -8.45 -8.64
N SER A 134 -6.30 -8.74 -9.57
CA SER A 134 -5.28 -7.78 -9.98
C SER A 134 -5.86 -6.53 -10.61
N ALA A 135 -6.92 -6.67 -11.41
CA ALA A 135 -7.61 -5.55 -12.04
C ALA A 135 -8.36 -4.69 -11.02
N ILE A 136 -8.93 -5.30 -9.97
CA ILE A 136 -9.61 -4.57 -8.88
C ILE A 136 -8.59 -3.69 -8.14
N PHE A 137 -7.58 -4.29 -7.52
CA PHE A 137 -6.62 -3.52 -6.70
C PHE A 137 -5.69 -2.64 -7.55
N GLY A 138 -5.29 -3.11 -8.73
CA GLY A 138 -4.51 -2.32 -9.68
C GLY A 138 -5.32 -1.15 -10.24
N GLY A 139 -6.61 -1.34 -10.52
CA GLY A 139 -7.50 -0.27 -10.96
C GLY A 139 -7.67 0.83 -9.91
N VAL A 140 -7.85 0.44 -8.65
CA VAL A 140 -7.88 1.41 -7.53
C VAL A 140 -6.57 2.18 -7.43
N ALA A 141 -5.43 1.50 -7.46
CA ALA A 141 -4.12 2.17 -7.43
C ALA A 141 -3.91 3.13 -8.61
N LEU A 142 -4.39 2.78 -9.81
CA LEU A 142 -4.34 3.66 -10.99
C LEU A 142 -5.24 4.89 -10.81
N ILE A 143 -6.42 4.74 -10.21
CA ILE A 143 -7.29 5.88 -9.87
C ILE A 143 -6.59 6.79 -8.86
N HIS A 144 -5.94 6.23 -7.83
CA HIS A 144 -5.16 7.01 -6.86
C HIS A 144 -4.02 7.78 -7.53
N ILE A 145 -3.26 7.14 -8.43
CA ILE A 145 -2.21 7.82 -9.23
C ILE A 145 -2.83 8.94 -10.08
N TRP A 146 -3.96 8.69 -10.74
CA TRP A 146 -4.63 9.69 -11.56
C TRP A 146 -5.05 10.90 -10.71
N ARG A 147 -5.63 10.68 -9.53
CA ARG A 147 -5.98 11.75 -8.59
C ARG A 147 -4.76 12.55 -8.14
N ILE A 148 -3.67 11.89 -7.77
CA ILE A 148 -2.41 12.54 -7.39
C ILE A 148 -1.86 13.41 -8.51
N THR A 149 -1.98 12.98 -9.77
CA THR A 149 -1.45 13.74 -10.92
C THR A 149 -2.36 14.89 -11.38
N HIS A 150 -3.65 14.88 -11.02
CA HIS A 150 -4.63 15.87 -11.46
C HIS A 150 -5.10 16.81 -10.33
N ASP A 151 -4.63 16.60 -9.11
CA ASP A 151 -4.96 17.43 -7.95
C ASP A 151 -3.77 18.31 -7.55
N ASN A 152 -4.00 19.63 -7.56
CA ASN A 152 -2.98 20.62 -7.21
C ASN A 152 -2.42 20.44 -5.78
N ARG A 153 -3.17 19.82 -4.86
CA ARG A 153 -2.70 19.48 -3.50
C ARG A 153 -1.48 18.54 -3.53
N TYR A 154 -1.32 17.80 -4.63
CA TYR A 154 -0.24 16.84 -4.87
C TYR A 154 0.61 17.19 -6.11
N ALA A 155 0.49 18.39 -6.70
CA ALA A 155 1.23 18.77 -7.91
C ALA A 155 2.77 18.57 -7.81
N GLU A 156 3.30 18.62 -6.59
CA GLU A 156 4.73 18.40 -6.32
C GLU A 156 5.08 16.97 -5.87
N PHE A 157 4.19 15.99 -6.05
CA PHE A 157 4.33 14.65 -5.44
C PHE A 157 5.67 13.98 -5.77
N PHE A 158 6.05 13.96 -7.05
CA PHE A 158 7.28 13.35 -7.56
C PHE A 158 8.36 14.38 -7.93
N ALA A 159 7.94 15.59 -8.32
CA ALA A 159 8.84 16.64 -8.79
C ALA A 159 8.27 18.04 -8.52
N ARG A 160 9.15 19.02 -8.30
CA ARG A 160 8.78 20.44 -8.14
C ARG A 160 9.60 21.34 -9.08
N PRO A 161 9.08 22.50 -9.49
CA PRO A 161 9.86 23.48 -10.24
C PRO A 161 11.13 23.91 -9.49
N ASN A 162 12.26 23.99 -10.19
CA ASN A 162 13.48 24.56 -9.65
C ASN A 162 13.44 26.09 -9.76
N PRO A 163 13.70 26.85 -8.68
CA PRO A 163 13.84 28.32 -8.77
C PRO A 163 14.93 28.77 -9.76
N LEU A 164 15.91 27.91 -10.06
CA LEU A 164 17.00 28.15 -11.00
C LEU A 164 16.72 27.61 -12.42
N GLY A 165 15.51 27.12 -12.69
CA GLY A 165 15.11 26.52 -13.97
C GLY A 165 15.16 24.98 -14.00
N GLY A 166 14.20 24.37 -14.71
CA GLY A 166 14.04 22.91 -14.83
C GLY A 166 13.14 22.27 -13.75
N MET A 167 13.05 20.94 -13.78
CA MET A 167 12.30 20.11 -12.81
C MET A 167 13.23 19.51 -11.77
N ARG A 168 12.94 19.65 -10.48
CA ARG A 168 13.57 18.91 -9.39
C ARG A 168 12.75 17.66 -9.12
N VAL A 169 13.26 16.49 -9.51
CA VAL A 169 12.67 15.19 -9.17
C VAL A 169 13.24 14.74 -7.82
N GLY A 170 12.37 14.42 -6.85
CA GLY A 170 12.79 14.14 -5.47
C GLY A 170 13.32 15.36 -4.69
N VAL A 171 13.85 15.11 -3.48
CA VAL A 171 14.40 16.15 -2.59
C VAL A 171 15.79 16.58 -3.06
N THR A 172 16.00 17.88 -3.21
CA THR A 172 17.35 18.45 -3.35
C THR A 172 18.11 18.29 -2.02
N LEU A 173 19.19 17.52 -2.03
CA LEU A 173 20.37 17.87 -1.23
C LEU A 173 20.95 19.12 -1.88
N ASP A 174 20.78 20.30 -1.28
CA ASP A 174 21.59 21.45 -1.69
C ASP A 174 23.00 21.28 -1.07
N PRO A 175 24.08 21.63 -1.81
CA PRO A 175 25.43 21.76 -1.26
C PRO A 175 25.54 22.84 -0.17
#